data_AF-A0A0G1GNN2-F1
#
_entry.id   AF-A0A0G1GNN2-F1
#
_cell.length_a   1.000
_cell.length_b   1.000
_cell.length_c   1.000
_cell.angle_alpha   90.00
_cell.angle_beta   90.00
_cell.angle_gamma   90.00
#
_symmetry.space_group_name_H-M   'P 1'
#
loop_
_entity.id
_entity.type
_entity.pdbx_description
1 polymer ?
#
loop_
_entity_poly.entity_id
_entity_poly.type
_entity_poly.pdbx_seq_one_letter_code
_entity_poly.pdbx_strand_id
1 'polypeptide(L)'
;MTDQTPQQPQINVEEFSKKSLEFYDQIKAQLEAESPNKYVAIDYETSRHWIGETASEALTKAKTDFPQKIFYLIQIGSPTTFSIQSIRTNDLFGKKNSYDFNWAH
;
A
#
# COMPACT_ATOMS: atom_id res chain seq x y z
N MET A 1 17.99 31.20 -14.39
CA MET A 1 17.35 30.11 -15.13
C MET A 1 16.79 29.17 -14.08
N THR A 2 15.50 29.30 -13.78
CA THR A 2 14.84 28.63 -12.66
C THR A 2 14.53 27.19 -13.03
N ASP A 3 15.21 26.24 -12.38
CA ASP A 3 14.83 24.83 -12.39
C ASP A 3 13.48 24.70 -11.67
N GLN A 4 12.40 24.66 -12.45
CA GLN A 4 11.09 24.29 -11.93
C GLN A 4 11.08 22.77 -11.78
N THR A 5 11.70 22.27 -10.71
CA THR A 5 11.47 20.90 -10.27
C THR A 5 9.97 20.78 -9.95
N PRO A 6 9.22 19.84 -10.56
CA PRO A 6 7.79 19.70 -10.31
C PRO A 6 7.59 19.42 -8.82
N GLN A 7 6.82 20.30 -8.17
CA GLN A 7 6.49 20.19 -6.76
C GLN A 7 5.70 18.90 -6.57
N GLN A 8 6.37 17.84 -6.12
CA GLN A 8 5.71 16.70 -5.51
C GLN A 8 4.80 17.26 -4.40
N PRO A 9 3.54 16.81 -4.28
CA PRO A 9 2.67 17.30 -3.23
C PRO A 9 3.43 17.17 -1.90
N GLN A 10 3.41 18.23 -1.11
CA GLN A 10 4.05 18.28 0.21
C GLN A 10 3.29 17.32 1.14
N ILE A 11 3.42 16.01 0.91
CA ILE A 11 2.81 14.98 1.74
C ILE A 11 3.55 15.02 3.05
N ASN A 12 2.93 15.66 4.05
CA ASN A 12 3.44 15.64 5.40
C ASN A 12 3.29 14.21 5.94
N VAL A 13 4.35 13.43 5.85
CA VAL A 13 4.34 11.97 6.13
C VAL A 13 3.79 11.67 7.53
N GLU A 14 4.04 12.55 8.50
CA GLU A 14 3.47 12.46 9.85
C GLU A 14 1.94 12.56 9.86
N GLU A 15 1.38 13.55 9.15
CA GLU A 15 -0.07 13.71 9.04
C GLU A 15 -0.70 12.55 8.24
N PHE A 16 -0.04 12.14 7.16
CA PHE A 16 -0.44 10.98 6.36
C PHE A 16 -0.54 9.72 7.24
N SER A 17 0.47 9.51 8.08
CA SER A 17 0.55 8.36 8.98
C SER A 17 -0.55 8.40 10.03
N LYS A 18 -0.78 9.56 10.65
CA LYS A 18 -1.82 9.72 11.66
C LYS A 18 -3.22 9.46 11.08
N LYS A 19 -3.54 10.07 9.93
CA LYS A 19 -4.84 9.87 9.26
C LYS A 19 -5.04 8.43 8.79
N SER A 20 -3.99 7.81 8.27
CA SER A 20 -4.03 6.39 7.86
C SER A 20 -4.26 5.46 9.05
N LEU A 21 -3.66 5.77 10.20
CA LEU A 21 -3.86 5.04 11.45
C LEU A 21 -5.28 5.19 11.97
N GLU A 22 -5.83 6.42 11.98
CA GLU A 22 -7.21 6.68 12.39
C GLU A 22 -8.21 5.92 11.51
N PHE A 23 -8.01 5.93 10.18
CA PHE A 23 -8.83 5.17 9.25
C PHE A 23 -8.71 3.66 9.50
N TYR A 24 -7.49 3.15 9.70
CA TYR A 24 -7.28 1.75 10.03
C TYR A 24 -7.98 1.38 11.33
N ASP A 25 -7.93 2.22 12.36
CA ASP A 25 -8.57 1.95 13.66
C ASP A 25 -10.08 1.72 13.54
N GLN A 26 -10.74 2.43 12.61
CA GLN A 26 -12.16 2.27 12.34
C GLN A 26 -12.49 0.94 11.65
N ILE A 27 -11.61 0.47 10.76
CA ILE A 27 -11.85 -0.76 9.97
C ILE A 27 -11.15 -1.99 10.55
N LYS A 28 -10.23 -1.84 11.51
CA LYS A 28 -9.39 -2.94 12.02
C LYS A 28 -10.24 -4.08 12.56
N ALA A 29 -11.29 -3.78 13.33
CA ALA A 29 -12.11 -4.80 13.97
C ALA A 29 -12.83 -5.67 12.92
N GLN A 30 -13.26 -5.06 11.83
CA GLN A 30 -13.86 -5.77 10.69
C GLN A 30 -12.80 -6.59 9.94
N LEU A 31 -11.65 -5.98 9.65
CA LEU A 31 -10.55 -6.65 8.93
C LEU A 31 -9.98 -7.84 9.72
N GLU A 32 -9.86 -7.72 11.04
CA GLU A 32 -9.39 -8.79 11.93
C GLU A 32 -10.39 -9.95 11.98
N ALA A 33 -11.69 -9.68 11.89
CA ALA A 33 -12.72 -10.71 11.84
C ALA A 33 -12.78 -11.41 10.46
N GLU A 34 -12.66 -10.66 9.37
CA GLU A 34 -12.80 -11.19 8.00
C GLU A 34 -11.49 -11.75 7.43
N SER A 35 -10.35 -11.24 7.86
CA SER A 35 -9.03 -11.49 7.23
C SER A 35 -7.87 -11.37 8.22
N PRO A 36 -7.85 -12.20 9.29
CA PRO A 36 -6.73 -12.22 10.25
C PRO A 36 -5.42 -12.65 9.58
N ASN A 37 -4.29 -12.16 10.09
CA ASN A 37 -2.93 -12.46 9.62
C ASN A 37 -2.62 -12.05 8.16
N LYS A 38 -3.51 -11.29 7.51
CA LYS A 38 -3.26 -10.74 6.17
C LYS A 38 -2.63 -9.35 6.24
N TYR A 39 -2.28 -8.80 5.08
CA TYR A 39 -1.76 -7.45 4.93
C TYR A 39 -2.80 -6.56 4.27
N VAL A 40 -2.89 -5.32 4.72
CA VAL A 40 -3.73 -4.30 4.12
C VAL A 40 -2.90 -3.09 3.72
N ALA A 41 -3.01 -2.70 2.45
CA ALA A 41 -2.53 -1.41 1.96
C ALA A 41 -3.70 -0.43 2.03
N ILE A 42 -3.49 0.71 2.66
CA ILE A 42 -4.52 1.73 2.90
C ILE A 42 -4.10 3.03 2.24
N ASP A 43 -5.05 3.67 1.59
CA ASP A 43 -4.93 5.04 1.10
C ASP A 43 -6.03 5.88 1.76
N TYR A 44 -5.67 6.71 2.73
CA TYR A 44 -6.66 7.58 3.38
C TYR A 44 -7.21 8.64 2.40
N GLU A 45 -6.41 9.06 1.41
CA GLU A 45 -6.81 10.09 0.45
C GLU A 45 -8.01 9.65 -0.41
N THR A 46 -8.03 8.39 -0.85
CA THR A 46 -9.16 7.81 -1.58
C THR A 46 -10.10 7.02 -0.69
N SER A 47 -9.79 6.91 0.61
CA SER A 47 -10.51 6.07 1.56
C SER A 47 -10.65 4.62 1.07
N ARG A 48 -9.66 4.12 0.33
CA ARG A 48 -9.61 2.75 -0.19
C ARG A 48 -8.60 1.91 0.59
N HIS A 49 -8.88 0.61 0.62
CA HIS A 49 -8.00 -0.38 1.22
C HIS A 49 -7.94 -1.62 0.34
N TRP A 50 -6.78 -2.26 0.30
CA TRP A 50 -6.53 -3.48 -0.47
C TRP A 50 -5.92 -4.53 0.44
N ILE A 51 -6.59 -5.68 0.54
CA ILE A 51 -6.14 -6.80 1.36
C ILE A 51 -5.38 -7.79 0.47
N GLY A 52 -4.25 -8.28 0.97
CA GLY A 52 -3.48 -9.34 0.35
C GLY A 52 -2.98 -10.34 1.38
N GLU A 53 -2.75 -11.58 0.94
CA GLU A 53 -2.17 -12.61 1.83
C GLU A 53 -0.74 -12.26 2.25
N THR A 54 -0.04 -11.45 1.44
CA THR A 54 1.30 -10.94 1.72
C THR A 54 1.37 -9.42 1.51
N ALA A 55 2.37 -8.79 2.12
CA ALA A 55 2.69 -7.38 1.93
C ALA A 55 2.80 -7.00 0.44
N SER A 56 3.53 -7.80 -0.33
CA SER A 56 3.72 -7.60 -1.77
C SER A 56 2.41 -7.71 -2.55
N GLU A 57 1.51 -8.61 -2.17
CA GLU A 57 0.23 -8.76 -2.85
C GLU A 57 -0.69 -7.57 -2.59
N ALA A 58 -0.81 -7.13 -1.33
CA ALA A 58 -1.60 -5.95 -0.97
C ALA A 58 -1.10 -4.70 -1.72
N LEU A 59 0.22 -4.52 -1.77
CA LEU A 59 0.85 -3.43 -2.53
C LEU A 59 0.66 -3.58 -4.03
N THR A 60 0.73 -4.79 -4.58
CA THR A 60 0.51 -5.02 -6.01
C THR A 60 -0.90 -4.62 -6.40
N LYS A 61 -1.91 -5.04 -5.64
CA LYS A 61 -3.32 -4.66 -5.83
C LYS A 61 -3.50 -3.14 -5.77
N ALA A 62 -2.92 -2.50 -4.76
CA ALA A 62 -2.98 -1.05 -4.61
C ALA A 62 -2.31 -0.31 -5.78
N LYS A 63 -1.15 -0.80 -6.27
CA LYS A 63 -0.43 -0.23 -7.42
C LYS A 63 -1.16 -0.43 -8.74
N THR A 64 -1.88 -1.54 -8.93
CA THR A 64 -2.70 -1.75 -10.12
C THR A 64 -3.77 -0.67 -10.24
N ASP A 65 -4.33 -0.23 -9.11
CA ASP A 65 -5.33 0.84 -9.06
C ASP A 65 -4.68 2.24 -9.09
N PHE A 66 -3.59 2.45 -8.35
CA PHE A 66 -2.86 3.72 -8.25
C PHE A 66 -1.32 3.55 -8.31
N PRO A 67 -0.70 3.57 -9.50
CA PRO A 67 0.72 3.25 -9.66
C PRO A 67 1.71 4.31 -9.14
N GLN A 68 1.26 5.54 -8.86
CA GLN A 68 2.11 6.67 -8.45
C GLN A 68 1.78 7.20 -7.03
N LYS A 69 1.02 6.43 -6.24
CA LYS A 69 0.60 6.84 -4.89
C LYS A 69 1.43 6.20 -3.78
N ILE A 70 1.40 6.85 -2.62
CA ILE A 70 1.95 6.34 -1.37
C ILE A 70 0.84 5.55 -0.68
N PHE A 71 1.18 4.38 -0.13
CA PHE A 71 0.23 3.55 0.60
C PHE A 71 0.77 3.25 1.99
N TYR A 72 -0.14 3.15 2.96
CA TYR A 72 0.17 2.73 4.32
C TYR A 72 -0.05 1.22 4.45
N LEU A 73 0.99 0.46 4.74
CA LEU A 73 0.91 -0.99 4.84
C LEU A 73 0.85 -1.45 6.32
N ILE A 74 -0.16 -2.25 6.64
CA ILE A 74 -0.40 -2.78 7.98
C ILE A 74 -0.66 -4.29 7.92
N GLN A 75 -0.12 -5.03 8.89
CA GLN A 75 -0.48 -6.43 9.10
C GLN A 75 -1.69 -6.52 10.04
N ILE A 76 -2.76 -7.16 9.56
CA ILE A 76 -4.01 -7.34 10.30
C ILE A 76 -3.81 -8.34 11.43
N GLY A 77 -4.19 -7.97 12.66
CA GLY A 77 -4.09 -8.81 13.85
C GLY A 77 -2.70 -8.93 14.47
N SER A 78 -1.70 -8.18 13.95
CA SER A 78 -0.36 -8.14 14.52
C SER A 78 -0.17 -6.86 15.34
N PRO A 79 0.27 -6.94 16.61
CA PRO A 79 0.23 -5.80 17.52
C PRO A 79 1.20 -4.65 17.20
N THR A 80 2.19 -4.79 16.31
CA THR A 80 3.34 -3.86 16.38
C THR A 80 4.17 -3.60 15.11
N THR A 81 3.84 -4.12 13.92
CA THR A 81 4.66 -3.87 12.72
C THR A 81 3.89 -3.08 11.66
N PHE A 82 4.03 -1.76 11.70
CA PHE A 82 3.60 -0.86 10.62
C PHE A 82 4.82 -0.37 9.82
N SER A 83 4.69 -0.27 8.50
CA SER A 83 5.77 0.22 7.64
C SER A 83 5.19 1.15 6.58
N ILE A 84 5.60 2.42 6.62
CA ILE A 84 5.26 3.40 5.59
C ILE A 84 6.20 3.15 4.42
N GLN A 85 5.67 2.67 3.30
CA GLN A 85 6.46 2.43 2.10
C GLN A 85 6.10 3.49 1.05
N SER A 86 6.99 4.47 0.88
CA SER A 86 6.97 5.36 -0.29
C SER A 86 7.78 4.72 -1.39
N ILE A 87 7.10 4.07 -2.33
CA ILE A 87 7.73 3.51 -3.52
C ILE A 87 7.79 4.58 -4.61
N ARG A 88 8.99 5.10 -4.88
CA ARG A 88 9.21 5.87 -6.10
C ARG A 88 9.19 4.87 -7.26
N THR A 89 8.47 5.21 -8.33
CA THR A 89 8.26 4.37 -9.53
C THR A 89 9.53 3.92 -10.23
N ASN A 90 10.71 4.40 -9.82
CA ASN A 90 12.00 4.03 -10.39
C ASN A 90 12.56 2.68 -9.89
N ASP A 91 11.99 2.08 -8.84
CA ASP A 91 12.45 0.80 -8.26
C ASP A 91 11.83 -0.46 -8.90
N LEU A 92 10.95 -0.32 -9.91
CA LEU A 92 10.16 -1.45 -10.45
C LEU A 92 10.48 -1.84 -11.89
N PHE A 93 11.48 -1.23 -12.53
CA PHE A 93 12.03 -1.71 -13.82
C PHE A 93 13.22 -2.67 -13.63
N GLY A 94 13.25 -3.41 -12.52
CA GLY A 94 14.20 -4.50 -12.29
C GLY A 94 13.46 -5.80 -12.00
N LYS A 95 13.44 -6.70 -12.99
CA LYS A 95 12.93 -8.10 -12.96
C LYS A 95 11.43 -8.30 -13.21
N LYS A 96 11.08 -8.29 -14.49
CA LYS A 96 10.21 -9.34 -15.05
C LYS A 96 10.86 -10.69 -14.74
N ASN A 97 10.26 -11.51 -13.89
CA ASN A 97 10.53 -12.95 -13.90
C ASN A 97 9.19 -13.69 -13.89
N SER A 98 8.87 -14.14 -15.10
CA SER A 98 7.98 -15.23 -15.50
C SER A 98 7.51 -16.16 -14.38
N TYR A 99 6.21 -16.12 -14.08
CA TYR A 99 5.45 -17.32 -13.80
C TYR A 99 4.44 -17.48 -14.93
N ASP A 100 4.92 -18.18 -15.96
CA ASP A 100 4.18 -18.69 -17.09
C ASP A 100 3.19 -19.75 -16.55
N PHE A 101 1.96 -19.31 -16.25
CA PHE A 101 0.87 -20.17 -15.82
C PHE A 101 0.38 -20.95 -17.06
N ASN A 102 0.95 -22.13 -17.30
CA ASN A 102 0.37 -23.09 -18.24
C ASN A 102 -0.60 -24.02 -17.49
N TRP A 103 -1.87 -23.99 -17.88
CA TRP A 103 -2.72 -25.18 -17.78
C TRP A 103 -3.66 -25.28 -19.00
N ALA A 104 -3.50 -26.42 -19.69
CA ALA A 104 -4.37 -27.17 -20.62
C ALA A 104 -5.14 -26.44 -21.73
N HIS A 105 -4.95 -26.90 -22.97
CA HIS A 105 -5.75 -28.02 -23.52
C HIS A 105 -5.04 -28.69 -24.70
#